data_AF-A0A3D1FXD2-F1
#
_entry.id   AF-A0A3D1FXD2-F1
#
_cell.length_a   1.000
_cell.length_b   1.000
_cell.length_c   1.000
_cell.angle_alpha   90.00
_cell.angle_beta   90.00
_cell.angle_gamma   90.00
#
_symmetry.space_group_name_H-M   'P 1'
#
loop_
_entity.id
_entity.type
_entity.pdbx_description
1 polymer ?
#
loop_
_entity_poly.entity_id
_entity_poly.type
_entity_poly.pdbx_seq_one_letter_code
_entity_poly.pdbx_strand_id
1 'polypeptide(L)'
;IGKANNIKSRITQHFSTDQGSTKYQRLMKECHSLTYELFPNETLSLIYEDHLIRQHWPPLNKAQKKQSLKFGLYSYENGRGEVKWVVQKAIGSGALRRFGSYVTGQQWLADYLQLARKNDWTQREALDQLVTSNHQRLILALPYENTGALFIERGSITGIYTHDDYLTNEEWARANFIPVSPSPTINSIGMKLLEQHPDHVFLL
;
A
#
# COMPACT_ATOMS: atom_id res chain seq x y z
N ILE A 1 5.23 18.23 -1.45
CA ILE A 1 4.45 17.24 -0.67
C ILE A 1 5.40 16.57 0.31
N GLY A 2 5.03 16.49 1.58
CA GLY A 2 5.91 15.99 2.64
C GLY A 2 5.15 15.65 3.92
N LYS A 3 5.63 14.69 4.73
CA LYS A 3 5.14 14.42 6.08
C LYS A 3 5.97 15.11 7.16
N ALA A 4 5.36 15.37 8.31
CA ALA A 4 6.03 15.86 9.50
C ALA A 4 5.19 15.66 10.77
N ASN A 5 5.87 15.34 11.87
CA ASN A 5 5.25 15.28 13.21
C ASN A 5 4.89 16.67 13.73
N ASN A 6 5.65 17.70 13.32
CA ASN A 6 5.36 19.11 13.61
C ASN A 6 5.36 19.92 12.31
N ILE A 7 4.15 20.22 11.82
CA ILE A 7 3.93 20.92 10.55
C ILE A 7 4.56 22.32 10.58
N LYS A 8 4.39 23.07 11.67
CA LYS A 8 4.93 24.43 11.82
C LYS A 8 6.45 24.43 11.67
N SER A 9 7.13 23.58 12.45
CA SER A 9 8.60 23.46 12.40
C SER A 9 9.09 23.04 11.02
N ARG A 10 8.41 22.06 10.39
CA ARG A 10 8.75 21.61 9.04
C ARG A 10 8.63 22.71 8.00
N ILE A 11 7.55 23.48 8.04
CA ILE A 11 7.35 24.62 7.14
C ILE A 11 8.47 25.64 7.38
N THR A 12 8.69 26.09 8.63
CA THR A 12 9.76 27.04 8.93
C THR A 12 11.11 26.57 8.41
N GLN A 13 11.46 25.29 8.57
CA GLN A 13 12.71 24.74 8.05
C GLN A 13 12.84 24.88 6.53
N HIS A 14 11.76 24.63 5.76
CA HIS A 14 11.77 24.78 4.30
C HIS A 14 11.94 26.23 3.83
N PHE A 15 11.54 27.21 4.64
CA PHE A 15 11.55 28.64 4.29
C PHE A 15 12.62 29.46 5.02
N SER A 16 13.41 28.84 5.91
CA SER A 16 14.41 29.57 6.70
C SER A 16 15.80 28.93 6.69
N THR A 17 15.95 27.69 6.23
CA THR A 17 17.22 26.97 6.20
C THR A 17 17.72 26.77 4.77
N ASP A 18 19.03 26.66 4.59
CA ASP A 18 19.66 26.20 3.34
C ASP A 18 19.39 27.12 2.12
N GLN A 19 19.54 28.44 2.33
CA GLN A 19 19.24 29.46 1.33
C GLN A 19 20.02 29.33 0.00
N GLY A 20 21.16 28.65 0.04
CA GLY A 20 21.99 28.39 -1.13
C GLY A 20 21.50 27.22 -2.01
N SER A 21 20.59 26.37 -1.53
CA SER A 21 20.19 25.20 -2.31
C SER A 21 19.17 25.52 -3.39
N THR A 22 19.31 24.83 -4.53
CA THR A 22 18.36 24.92 -5.65
C THR A 22 16.93 24.58 -5.23
N LYS A 23 16.76 23.70 -4.23
CA LYS A 23 15.44 23.32 -3.72
C LYS A 23 14.80 24.48 -2.96
N TYR A 24 15.56 25.14 -2.07
CA TYR A 24 15.09 26.32 -1.35
C TYR A 24 14.71 27.44 -2.33
N GLN A 25 15.61 27.78 -3.26
CA GLN A 25 15.38 28.87 -4.22
C GLN A 25 14.14 28.63 -5.09
N ARG A 26 13.95 27.39 -5.57
CA ARG A 26 12.73 27.02 -6.29
C ARG A 26 11.49 27.15 -5.42
N LEU A 27 11.55 26.69 -4.17
CA LEU A 27 10.41 26.81 -3.26
C LEU A 27 10.04 28.28 -3.05
N MET A 28 11.01 29.17 -2.82
CA MET A 28 10.73 30.60 -2.62
C MET A 28 10.13 31.26 -3.88
N LYS A 29 10.55 30.81 -5.07
CA LYS A 29 10.11 31.39 -6.34
C LYS A 29 8.77 30.84 -6.82
N GLU A 30 8.50 29.55 -6.61
CA GLU A 30 7.39 28.83 -7.22
C GLU A 30 6.24 28.54 -6.23
N CYS A 31 6.46 28.69 -4.92
CA CYS A 31 5.42 28.41 -3.93
C CYS A 31 4.53 29.65 -3.70
N HIS A 32 3.29 29.58 -4.17
CA HIS A 32 2.30 30.64 -3.97
C HIS A 32 1.33 30.39 -2.81
N SER A 33 1.12 29.13 -2.44
CA SER A 33 0.19 28.72 -1.40
C SER A 33 0.66 27.44 -0.72
N LEU A 34 0.34 27.31 0.56
CA LEU A 34 0.58 26.11 1.34
C LEU A 34 -0.74 25.59 1.90
N THR A 35 -0.92 24.28 1.83
CA THR A 35 -2.00 23.56 2.50
C THR A 35 -1.40 22.43 3.34
N TYR A 36 -2.13 22.03 4.38
CA TYR A 36 -1.75 20.92 5.23
C TYR A 36 -2.99 20.16 5.66
N GLU A 37 -2.81 18.89 6.00
CA GLU A 37 -3.84 17.99 6.49
C GLU A 37 -3.32 17.28 7.74
N LEU A 38 -4.19 17.14 8.74
CA LEU A 38 -3.85 16.47 9.99
C LEU A 38 -4.18 14.99 9.87
N PHE A 39 -3.24 14.16 10.29
CA PHE A 39 -3.42 12.72 10.41
C PHE A 39 -3.24 12.33 11.88
N PRO A 40 -4.04 11.36 12.37
CA PRO A 40 -3.97 10.97 13.78
C PRO A 40 -2.66 10.24 14.10
N ASN A 41 -2.03 9.64 13.09
CA ASN A 41 -0.82 8.84 13.28
C ASN A 41 0.19 8.95 12.13
N GLU A 42 1.44 8.59 12.44
CA GLU A 42 2.54 8.68 11.47
C GLU A 42 2.31 7.72 10.29
N THR A 43 1.79 6.52 10.55
CA THR A 43 1.56 5.49 9.53
C THR A 43 0.62 5.97 8.43
N LEU A 44 -0.52 6.54 8.81
CA LEU A 44 -1.50 7.09 7.87
C LEU A 44 -0.93 8.30 7.12
N SER A 45 -0.22 9.19 7.82
CA SER A 45 0.42 10.35 7.18
C SER A 45 1.45 9.93 6.12
N LEU A 46 2.19 8.85 6.38
CA LEU A 46 3.19 8.29 5.47
C LEU A 46 2.54 7.64 4.24
N ILE A 47 1.45 6.89 4.45
CA ILE A 47 0.69 6.25 3.37
C ILE A 47 0.08 7.31 2.45
N TYR A 48 -0.52 8.35 3.04
CA TYR A 48 -1.14 9.43 2.28
C TYR A 48 -0.11 10.32 1.58
N GLU A 49 1.05 10.57 2.20
CA GLU A 49 2.17 11.27 1.56
C GLU A 49 2.62 10.54 0.28
N ASP A 50 2.86 9.23 0.36
CA ASP A 50 3.27 8.42 -0.80
C ASP A 50 2.17 8.39 -1.88
N HIS A 51 0.90 8.33 -1.48
CA HIS A 51 -0.22 8.46 -2.41
C HIS A 51 -0.21 9.80 -3.16
N LEU A 52 -0.12 10.92 -2.45
CA LEU A 52 -0.12 12.26 -3.03
C LEU A 52 1.11 12.52 -3.91
N ILE A 53 2.30 12.04 -3.52
CA ILE A 53 3.52 12.17 -4.34
C ILE A 53 3.34 11.44 -5.68
N ARG A 54 2.77 10.22 -5.66
CA ARG A 54 2.51 9.44 -6.88
C ARG A 54 1.34 9.96 -7.70
N GLN A 55 0.38 10.64 -7.09
CA GLN A 55 -0.71 11.28 -7.80
C GLN A 55 -0.25 12.56 -8.52
N HIS A 56 0.50 13.42 -7.84
CA HIS A 56 0.82 14.77 -8.33
C HIS A 56 2.21 14.92 -8.97
N TRP A 57 3.11 13.96 -8.78
CA TRP A 57 4.46 13.98 -9.34
C TRP A 57 5.23 15.31 -9.13
N PRO A 58 5.23 15.88 -7.92
CA PRO A 58 5.77 17.22 -7.69
C PRO A 58 7.27 17.31 -8.03
N PRO A 59 7.72 18.42 -8.66
CA PRO A 59 9.07 18.53 -9.23
C PRO A 59 10.19 18.47 -8.18
N LEU A 60 9.91 18.86 -6.94
CA LEU A 60 10.88 18.88 -5.84
C LEU A 60 10.97 17.54 -5.08
N ASN A 61 10.08 16.58 -5.33
CA ASN A 61 10.16 15.24 -4.75
C ASN A 61 10.97 14.33 -5.70
N LYS A 62 12.23 14.05 -5.32
CA LYS A 62 13.14 13.19 -6.08
C LYS A 62 12.91 11.69 -5.82
N ALA A 63 12.60 11.33 -4.58
CA ALA A 63 12.35 9.95 -4.16
C ALA A 63 10.88 9.58 -4.38
N GLN A 64 10.61 8.34 -4.78
CA GLN A 64 9.30 7.74 -5.14
C GLN A 64 8.86 7.85 -6.62
N LYS A 65 9.76 8.22 -7.54
CA LYS A 65 9.50 8.02 -8.97
C LYS A 65 9.74 6.56 -9.36
N LYS A 66 8.66 5.77 -9.40
CA LYS A 66 8.54 4.38 -9.88
C LYS A 66 9.28 3.29 -9.07
N GLN A 67 8.51 2.53 -8.31
CA GLN A 67 8.36 1.11 -8.66
C GLN A 67 6.93 0.90 -9.16
N SER A 68 6.71 1.06 -10.46
CA SER A 68 5.51 0.47 -11.07
C SER A 68 5.54 -1.03 -10.73
N LEU A 69 4.40 -1.61 -10.32
CA LEU A 69 4.31 -3.06 -10.13
C LEU A 69 4.37 -3.74 -11.50
N LYS A 70 5.59 -3.84 -12.06
CA LYS A 70 5.86 -4.24 -13.44
C LYS A 70 5.61 -5.71 -13.68
N PHE A 71 5.44 -6.51 -12.63
CA PHE A 71 5.29 -7.95 -12.71
C PHE A 71 4.00 -8.39 -12.05
N GLY A 72 3.38 -9.43 -12.60
CA GLY A 72 2.18 -10.07 -12.08
C GLY A 72 2.35 -11.58 -12.01
N LEU A 73 1.76 -12.19 -11.00
CA LEU A 73 1.54 -13.64 -10.91
C LEU A 73 0.23 -13.99 -11.64
N TYR A 74 0.29 -15.01 -12.47
CA TYR A 74 -0.83 -15.57 -13.21
C TYR A 74 -0.85 -17.09 -13.03
N SER A 75 -2.02 -17.68 -13.23
CA SER A 75 -2.18 -19.13 -13.33
C SER A 75 -2.82 -19.48 -14.68
N TYR A 76 -2.51 -20.68 -15.17
CA TYR A 76 -3.15 -21.26 -16.34
C TYR A 76 -3.19 -22.78 -16.22
N GLU A 77 -4.10 -23.39 -16.96
CA GLU A 77 -4.22 -24.84 -17.05
C GLU A 77 -3.47 -25.33 -18.29
N ASN A 78 -2.61 -26.33 -18.13
CA ASN A 78 -1.93 -26.94 -19.27
C ASN A 78 -2.87 -27.94 -19.99
N GLY A 79 -2.43 -28.45 -21.14
CA GLY A 79 -3.21 -29.44 -21.90
C GLY A 79 -3.45 -30.79 -21.20
N ARG A 80 -2.94 -30.99 -19.97
CA ARG A 80 -3.16 -32.16 -19.12
C ARG A 80 -4.11 -31.88 -17.95
N GLY A 81 -4.67 -30.67 -17.85
CA GLY A 81 -5.56 -30.29 -16.76
C GLY A 81 -4.83 -29.87 -15.47
N GLU A 82 -3.52 -29.64 -15.53
CA GLU A 82 -2.73 -29.23 -14.36
C GLU A 82 -2.61 -27.70 -14.29
N VAL A 83 -2.81 -27.14 -13.11
CA VAL A 83 -2.56 -25.73 -12.83
C VAL A 83 -1.05 -25.45 -12.81
N LYS A 84 -0.64 -24.42 -13.55
CA LYS A 84 0.72 -23.87 -13.57
C LYS A 84 0.70 -22.41 -13.17
N TRP A 85 1.79 -21.98 -12.53
CA TRP A 85 1.99 -20.61 -12.06
C TRP A 85 3.06 -19.91 -12.89
N VAL A 86 2.87 -18.63 -13.17
CA VAL A 86 3.87 -17.84 -13.89
C VAL A 86 3.94 -16.42 -13.33
N VAL A 87 5.17 -15.98 -13.04
CA VAL A 87 5.46 -14.56 -12.80
C VAL A 87 5.95 -13.99 -14.11
N GLN A 88 5.29 -12.95 -14.61
CA GLN A 88 5.67 -12.29 -15.85
C GLN A 88 5.43 -10.80 -15.76
N LYS A 89 5.75 -10.03 -16.80
CA LYS A 89 5.39 -8.61 -16.84
C LYS A 89 3.88 -8.46 -16.69
N ALA A 90 3.44 -7.48 -15.90
CA ALA A 90 2.03 -7.24 -15.64
C ALA A 90 1.33 -6.81 -16.94
N ILE A 91 0.32 -7.58 -17.34
CA ILE A 91 -0.55 -7.36 -18.48
C ILE A 91 -1.99 -7.26 -17.95
N GLY A 92 -2.67 -6.15 -18.24
CA GLY A 92 -4.07 -5.93 -17.89
C GLY A 92 -4.38 -6.06 -16.39
N SER A 93 -5.63 -6.41 -16.09
CA SER A 93 -6.18 -6.56 -14.74
C SER A 93 -6.14 -8.00 -14.18
N GLY A 94 -5.80 -9.01 -15.01
CA GLY A 94 -5.89 -10.43 -14.66
C GLY A 94 -4.77 -11.00 -13.78
N ALA A 95 -3.92 -10.16 -13.20
CA ALA A 95 -2.87 -10.64 -12.30
C ALA A 95 -3.48 -11.05 -10.95
N LEU A 96 -3.20 -12.27 -10.51
CA LEU A 96 -3.56 -12.76 -9.18
C LEU A 96 -2.87 -11.93 -8.09
N ARG A 97 -1.62 -11.55 -8.32
CA ARG A 97 -0.87 -10.64 -7.44
C ARG A 97 0.14 -9.84 -8.25
N ARG A 98 0.50 -8.63 -7.82
CA ARG A 98 1.46 -7.76 -8.53
C ARG A 98 2.69 -7.45 -7.67
N PHE A 99 3.83 -7.31 -8.33
CA PHE A 99 5.14 -7.14 -7.69
C PHE A 99 5.95 -6.03 -8.36
N GLY A 100 6.77 -5.36 -7.55
CA GLY A 100 7.71 -4.33 -8.02
C GLY A 100 8.86 -4.89 -8.87
N SER A 101 9.23 -6.15 -8.66
CA SER A 101 10.28 -6.84 -9.41
C SER A 101 9.93 -8.31 -9.67
N TYR A 102 10.58 -8.90 -10.68
CA TYR A 102 10.47 -10.32 -10.98
C TYR A 102 10.93 -11.19 -9.81
N VAL A 103 12.07 -10.82 -9.19
CA VAL A 103 12.68 -11.57 -8.07
C VAL A 103 11.74 -11.62 -6.87
N THR A 104 11.17 -10.48 -6.46
CA THR A 104 10.17 -10.45 -5.37
C THR A 104 8.94 -11.30 -5.68
N GLY A 105 8.51 -11.37 -6.94
CA GLY A 105 7.40 -12.22 -7.35
C GLY A 105 7.74 -13.71 -7.29
N GLN A 106 8.95 -14.08 -7.73
CA GLN A 106 9.44 -15.46 -7.68
C GLN A 106 9.65 -15.95 -6.23
N GLN A 107 10.24 -15.11 -5.38
CA GLN A 107 10.41 -15.43 -3.96
C GLN A 107 9.05 -15.68 -3.30
N TRP A 108 8.11 -14.75 -3.49
CA TRP A 108 6.76 -14.90 -2.96
C TRP A 108 6.06 -16.17 -3.45
N LEU A 109 6.18 -16.50 -4.74
CA LEU A 109 5.61 -17.73 -5.29
C LEU A 109 6.25 -18.98 -4.68
N ALA A 110 7.57 -18.99 -4.48
CA ALA A 110 8.27 -20.09 -3.84
C ALA A 110 7.79 -20.31 -2.41
N ASP A 111 7.70 -19.24 -1.62
CA ASP A 111 7.22 -19.27 -0.24
C ASP A 111 5.76 -19.77 -0.17
N TYR A 112 4.91 -19.29 -1.10
CA TYR A 112 3.51 -19.71 -1.20
C TYR A 112 3.36 -21.20 -1.56
N LEU A 113 4.15 -21.69 -2.52
CA LEU A 113 4.15 -23.11 -2.90
C LEU A 113 4.74 -24.00 -1.80
N GLN A 114 5.64 -23.47 -0.96
CA GLN A 114 6.10 -24.17 0.23
C GLN A 114 5.00 -24.27 1.29
N LEU A 115 4.25 -23.20 1.52
CA LEU A 115 3.08 -23.21 2.39
C LEU A 115 2.01 -24.21 1.91
N ALA A 116 1.69 -24.18 0.61
CA ALA A 116 0.73 -25.11 0.01
C ALA A 116 1.15 -26.57 0.22
N ARG A 117 2.44 -26.89 0.03
CA ARG A 117 2.99 -28.22 0.31
C ARG A 117 2.90 -28.61 1.79
N LYS A 118 3.14 -27.66 2.70
CA LYS A 118 3.02 -27.89 4.15
C LYS A 118 1.57 -28.20 4.57
N ASN A 119 0.59 -27.68 3.84
CA ASN A 119 -0.83 -27.90 4.07
C ASN A 119 -1.42 -29.02 3.18
N ASP A 120 -0.58 -29.78 2.46
CA ASP A 120 -0.98 -30.84 1.52
C ASP A 120 -1.98 -30.40 0.43
N TRP A 121 -1.94 -29.12 0.03
CA TRP A 121 -2.82 -28.61 -1.02
C TRP A 121 -2.34 -29.02 -2.41
N THR A 122 -3.27 -29.46 -3.24
CA THR A 122 -3.06 -29.58 -4.70
C THR A 122 -2.86 -28.19 -5.32
N GLN A 123 -2.31 -28.15 -6.54
CA GLN A 123 -2.10 -26.88 -7.26
C GLN A 123 -3.42 -26.12 -7.51
N ARG A 124 -4.53 -26.85 -7.68
CA ARG A 124 -5.86 -26.27 -7.89
C ARG A 124 -6.46 -25.76 -6.58
N GLU A 125 -6.36 -26.52 -5.49
CA GLU A 125 -6.76 -26.02 -4.16
C GLU A 125 -5.93 -24.81 -3.74
N ALA A 126 -4.62 -24.80 -3.99
CA ALA A 126 -3.78 -23.63 -3.74
C ALA A 126 -4.22 -22.43 -4.60
N LEU A 127 -4.65 -22.65 -5.85
CA LEU A 127 -5.22 -21.57 -6.66
C LEU A 127 -6.53 -21.05 -6.07
N ASP A 128 -7.44 -21.93 -5.69
CA ASP A 128 -8.73 -21.55 -5.12
C ASP A 128 -8.57 -20.84 -3.78
N GLN A 129 -7.65 -21.29 -2.92
CA GLN A 129 -7.26 -20.61 -1.68
C GLN A 129 -6.66 -19.24 -1.96
N LEU A 130 -5.79 -19.11 -2.96
CA LEU A 130 -5.23 -17.82 -3.33
C LEU A 130 -6.31 -16.87 -3.85
N VAL A 131 -7.18 -17.34 -4.74
CA VAL A 131 -8.28 -16.55 -5.29
C VAL A 131 -9.22 -16.10 -4.17
N THR A 132 -9.60 -17.01 -3.28
CA THR A 132 -10.43 -16.70 -2.10
C THR A 132 -9.75 -15.67 -1.20
N SER A 133 -8.47 -15.85 -0.88
CA SER A 133 -7.70 -14.89 -0.08
C SER A 133 -7.53 -13.53 -0.76
N ASN A 134 -7.46 -13.50 -2.10
CA ASN A 134 -7.41 -12.26 -2.86
C ASN A 134 -8.75 -11.52 -2.84
N HIS A 135 -9.87 -12.23 -2.71
CA HIS A 135 -11.18 -11.63 -2.55
C HIS A 135 -11.44 -11.12 -1.12
N GLN A 136 -10.64 -11.54 -0.14
CA GLN A 136 -10.77 -11.03 1.22
C GLN A 136 -10.42 -9.54 1.25
N ARG A 137 -11.41 -8.77 1.67
CA ARG A 137 -11.27 -7.40 2.11
C ARG A 137 -11.05 -7.45 3.60
N LEU A 138 -10.06 -6.72 4.08
CA LEU A 138 -9.80 -6.68 5.50
C LEU A 138 -9.48 -5.27 5.95
N ILE A 139 -9.89 -4.99 7.18
CA ILE A 139 -9.56 -3.78 7.90
C ILE A 139 -8.53 -4.16 8.95
N LEU A 140 -7.39 -3.48 8.92
CA LEU A 140 -6.39 -3.54 9.96
C LEU A 140 -6.51 -2.27 10.81
N ALA A 141 -7.04 -2.41 12.02
CA ALA A 141 -7.07 -1.32 13.00
C ALA A 141 -5.65 -1.01 13.48
N LEU A 142 -5.28 0.28 13.55
CA LEU A 142 -3.91 0.65 13.93
C LEU A 142 -3.74 0.61 15.46
N PRO A 143 -2.90 -0.28 15.99
CA PRO A 143 -2.92 -0.69 17.40
C PRO A 143 -2.27 0.31 18.36
N TYR A 144 -1.32 1.12 17.90
CA TYR A 144 -0.50 1.97 18.79
C TYR A 144 -1.08 3.35 19.04
N GLU A 145 -2.08 3.78 18.27
CA GLU A 145 -2.48 5.19 18.24
C GLU A 145 -3.98 5.42 18.47
N ASN A 146 -4.76 4.36 18.77
CA ASN A 146 -6.20 4.40 19.11
C ASN A 146 -7.07 5.21 18.15
N THR A 147 -6.64 5.40 16.89
CA THR A 147 -7.42 6.09 15.87
C THR A 147 -6.96 5.72 14.47
N GLY A 148 -7.89 5.19 13.68
CA GLY A 148 -7.75 4.94 12.26
C GLY A 148 -7.40 3.49 11.89
N ALA A 149 -7.54 3.20 10.60
CA ALA A 149 -7.37 1.84 10.08
C ALA A 149 -6.90 1.83 8.62
N LEU A 150 -6.33 0.69 8.21
CA LEU A 150 -5.93 0.41 6.84
C LEU A 150 -6.95 -0.52 6.20
N PHE A 151 -7.41 -0.14 5.02
CA PHE A 151 -8.25 -0.98 4.18
C PHE A 151 -7.37 -1.69 3.15
N ILE A 152 -7.39 -3.02 3.22
CA ILE A 152 -6.53 -3.89 2.43
C ILE A 152 -7.40 -4.77 1.54
N GLU A 153 -7.11 -4.75 0.25
CA GLU A 153 -7.70 -5.62 -0.76
C GLU A 153 -6.61 -6.33 -1.53
N ARG A 154 -6.74 -7.65 -1.74
CA ARG A 154 -5.76 -8.43 -2.52
C ARG A 154 -4.32 -8.27 -1.99
N GLY A 155 -4.17 -8.17 -0.67
CA GLY A 155 -2.88 -7.94 -0.01
C GLY A 155 -2.21 -6.61 -0.37
N SER A 156 -2.99 -5.60 -0.75
CA SER A 156 -2.51 -4.24 -1.00
C SER A 156 -3.36 -3.25 -0.23
N ILE A 157 -2.75 -2.22 0.34
CA ILE A 157 -3.52 -1.14 0.96
C ILE A 157 -4.14 -0.31 -0.16
N THR A 158 -5.47 -0.26 -0.17
CA THR A 158 -6.28 0.47 -1.16
C THR A 158 -7.06 1.62 -0.54
N GLY A 159 -7.10 1.72 0.79
CA GLY A 159 -7.69 2.85 1.47
C GLY A 159 -7.22 3.00 2.91
N ILE A 160 -7.57 4.13 3.50
CA ILE A 160 -7.30 4.44 4.90
C ILE A 160 -8.51 5.11 5.55
N TYR A 161 -8.61 4.94 6.87
CA TYR A 161 -9.54 5.65 7.76
C TYR A 161 -8.73 6.44 8.79
N THR A 162 -9.12 7.70 9.02
CA THR A 162 -8.44 8.60 9.97
C THR A 162 -9.10 8.68 11.35
N HIS A 163 -10.20 7.95 11.55
CA HIS A 163 -11.04 7.99 12.74
C HIS A 163 -11.68 6.60 12.95
N ASP A 164 -12.27 6.38 14.12
CA ASP A 164 -12.81 5.09 14.54
C ASP A 164 -14.35 5.10 14.49
N ASP A 165 -14.90 4.59 13.38
CA ASP A 165 -16.30 4.17 13.25
C ASP A 165 -16.51 3.21 12.06
N TYR A 166 -15.39 2.72 11.49
CA TYR A 166 -15.36 1.95 10.24
C TYR A 166 -15.94 0.53 10.36
N LEU A 167 -16.14 0.00 11.58
CA LEU A 167 -16.77 -1.31 11.82
C LEU A 167 -18.23 -1.22 12.26
N THR A 168 -18.63 -0.09 12.85
CA THR A 168 -19.91 0.09 13.56
C THR A 168 -20.94 0.83 12.72
N ASN A 169 -20.50 1.69 11.79
CA ASN A 169 -21.39 2.53 10.99
C ASN A 169 -21.01 2.49 9.50
N GLU A 170 -21.85 1.84 8.70
CA GLU A 170 -21.60 1.65 7.26
C GLU A 170 -21.65 2.97 6.47
N GLU A 171 -22.58 3.88 6.79
CA GLU A 171 -22.65 5.19 6.14
C GLU A 171 -21.41 6.02 6.44
N TRP A 172 -20.96 5.99 7.69
CA TRP A 172 -19.74 6.65 8.12
C TRP A 172 -18.51 6.08 7.42
N ALA A 173 -18.39 4.75 7.35
CA ALA A 173 -17.29 4.08 6.68
C ALA A 173 -17.22 4.49 5.20
N ARG A 174 -18.35 4.54 4.50
CA ARG A 174 -18.39 5.01 3.10
C ARG A 174 -17.98 6.48 2.96
N ALA A 175 -18.43 7.34 3.87
CA ALA A 175 -18.16 8.78 3.81
C ALA A 175 -16.71 9.16 4.18
N ASN A 176 -16.06 8.38 5.04
CA ASN A 176 -14.72 8.68 5.58
C ASN A 176 -13.62 7.81 4.96
N PHE A 177 -13.95 7.01 3.95
CA PHE A 177 -12.99 6.21 3.21
C PHE A 177 -12.09 7.12 2.35
N ILE A 178 -10.79 7.15 2.66
CA ILE A 178 -9.80 7.86 1.85
C ILE A 178 -9.14 6.82 0.93
N PRO A 179 -9.44 6.83 -0.39
CA PRO A 179 -8.82 5.90 -1.32
C PRO A 179 -7.33 6.21 -1.44
N VAL A 180 -6.49 5.19 -1.41
CA VAL A 180 -5.05 5.31 -1.67
C VAL A 180 -4.62 4.32 -2.73
N SER A 181 -3.73 4.76 -3.61
CA SER A 181 -3.17 3.86 -4.61
C SER A 181 -2.19 2.88 -3.95
N PRO A 182 -2.20 1.58 -4.26
CA PRO A 182 -1.17 0.66 -3.78
C PRO A 182 0.24 1.08 -4.18
N SER A 183 1.22 0.87 -3.31
CA SER A 183 2.65 0.97 -3.64
C SER A 183 3.45 -0.11 -2.93
N PRO A 184 4.62 -0.54 -3.45
CA PRO A 184 5.43 -1.54 -2.77
C PRO A 184 5.83 -1.11 -1.36
N THR A 185 6.15 0.16 -1.17
CA THR A 185 6.51 0.72 0.13
C THR A 185 5.35 0.64 1.10
N ILE A 186 4.18 1.16 0.72
CA ILE A 186 2.96 1.08 1.53
C ILE A 186 2.61 -0.39 1.83
N ASN A 187 2.61 -1.25 0.81
CA ASN A 187 2.23 -2.65 0.97
C ASN A 187 3.19 -3.42 1.90
N SER A 188 4.49 -3.11 1.88
CA SER A 188 5.44 -3.70 2.83
C SER A 188 5.15 -3.31 4.27
N ILE A 189 4.71 -2.07 4.51
CA ILE A 189 4.27 -1.59 5.83
C ILE A 189 2.99 -2.34 6.24
N GLY A 190 2.00 -2.44 5.35
CA GLY A 190 0.77 -3.18 5.61
C GLY A 190 1.00 -4.64 5.97
N MET A 191 1.85 -5.34 5.20
CA MET A 191 2.18 -6.75 5.47
C MET A 191 2.88 -6.92 6.83
N LYS A 192 3.83 -6.04 7.15
CA LYS A 192 4.51 -6.08 8.44
C LYS A 192 3.55 -5.84 9.61
N LEU A 193 2.62 -4.90 9.48
CA LEU A 193 1.62 -4.63 10.50
C LEU A 193 0.63 -5.80 10.66
N LEU A 194 0.23 -6.44 9.57
CA LEU A 194 -0.61 -7.64 9.60
C LEU A 194 0.05 -8.80 10.37
N GLU A 195 1.35 -9.01 10.14
CA GLU A 195 2.12 -10.05 10.86
C GLU A 195 2.31 -9.74 12.34
N GLN A 196 2.50 -8.45 12.68
CA GLN A 196 2.75 -8.01 14.05
C GLN A 196 1.47 -7.94 14.90
N HIS A 197 0.31 -7.72 14.27
CA HIS A 197 -0.95 -7.45 14.97
C HIS A 197 -2.14 -8.23 14.39
N PRO A 198 -2.09 -9.58 14.45
CA PRO A 198 -3.18 -10.41 13.92
C PRO A 198 -4.52 -10.16 14.61
N ASP A 199 -4.51 -9.80 15.91
CA ASP A 199 -5.73 -9.55 16.70
C ASP A 199 -6.47 -8.26 16.31
N HIS A 200 -5.85 -7.40 15.49
CA HIS A 200 -6.42 -6.14 15.01
C HIS A 200 -6.92 -6.25 13.56
N VAL A 201 -7.01 -7.46 13.02
CA VAL A 201 -7.46 -7.74 11.65
C VAL A 201 -8.92 -8.17 11.64
N PHE A 202 -9.75 -7.41 10.93
CA PHE A 202 -11.17 -7.67 10.73
C PHE A 202 -11.41 -8.05 9.28
N LEU A 203 -11.95 -9.25 9.04
CA LEU A 203 -12.39 -9.69 7.72
C LEU A 203 -13.76 -9.08 7.41
N LEU A 204 -13.94 -8.61 6.17
CA LEU A 204 -15.18 -8.06 5.63
C LEU A 204 -15.82 -8.98 4.60
#